data_AF-A0A2B9EBT6-F1
#
_entry.id   AF-A0A2B9EBT6-F1
#
_cell.length_a   1.000
_cell.length_b   1.000
_cell.length_c   1.000
_cell.angle_alpha   90.00
_cell.angle_beta   90.00
_cell.angle_gamma   90.00
#
_symmetry.space_group_name_H-M   'P 1'
#
loop_
_entity.id
_entity.type
_entity.pdbx_description
1 polymer ?
#
loop_
_entity_poly.entity_id
_entity_poly.type
_entity_poly.pdbx_seq_one_letter_code
_entity_poly.pdbx_strand_id
1 'polypeptide(L)' 'MILKGNDADKFLNKINRANNENEKQLIMAKITGNFKRGNER' A
#
# COMPACT_ATOMS: atom_id res chain seq x y z
N MET A 1 -3.36 -12.44 -1.00
CA MET A 1 -1.88 -12.36 -0.94
C MET A 1 -1.47 -12.37 0.51
N ILE A 2 -0.55 -13.24 0.93
CA ILE A 2 -0.01 -13.22 2.30
C ILE A 2 1.32 -12.46 2.22
N LEU A 3 1.43 -11.33 2.93
CA LEU A 3 2.68 -10.57 3.03
C LEU A 3 3.68 -11.33 3.89
N LYS A 4 4.69 -11.95 3.26
CA LYS A 4 5.77 -12.65 3.96
C LYS A 4 7.08 -12.53 3.19
N GLY A 5 8.20 -12.59 3.92
CA GLY A 5 9.56 -12.47 3.38
C GLY A 5 9.70 -11.24 2.48
N ASN A 6 10.28 -11.43 1.29
CA ASN A 6 10.55 -10.36 0.32
C ASN A 6 9.33 -9.49 -0.02
N ASP A 7 8.12 -10.05 -0.04
CA ASP A 7 6.92 -9.27 -0.33
C ASP A 7 6.53 -8.33 0.83
N ALA A 8 6.78 -8.76 2.07
CA ALA A 8 6.61 -7.90 3.24
C ALA A 8 7.65 -6.77 3.24
N ASP A 9 8.90 -7.06 2.92
CA ASP A 9 9.97 -6.05 2.85
C ASP A 9 9.69 -5.01 1.76
N LYS A 10 9.24 -5.44 0.58
CA LYS A 10 8.82 -4.53 -0.50
C LYS A 10 7.63 -3.67 -0.10
N PHE A 11 6.66 -4.24 0.60
CA PHE A 11 5.50 -3.51 1.09
C PHE A 11 5.91 -2.44 2.12
N LEU A 12 6.71 -2.81 3.12
CA LEU A 12 7.22 -1.88 4.13
C LEU A 12 8.06 -0.76 3.50
N ASN A 13 8.92 -1.08 2.53
CA ASN A 13 9.68 -0.08 1.80
C ASN A 13 8.79 0.91 1.03
N LYS A 14 7.67 0.45 0.45
CA LYS A 14 6.70 1.35 -0.21
C LYS A 14 6.00 2.26 0.79
N ILE A 15 5.55 1.72 1.93
CA ILE A 15 4.89 2.49 3.00
C ILE A 15 5.84 3.54 3.59
N ASN A 16 7.11 3.19 3.80
CA ASN A 16 8.11 4.09 4.38
C ASN A 16 8.52 5.23 3.44
N ARG A 17 8.37 5.03 2.13
CA ARG A 17 8.65 6.05 1.09
C ARG A 17 7.45 6.92 0.77
N ALA A 18 6.27 6.63 1.33
CA ALA A 18 5.07 7.43 1.11
C ALA A 18 5.21 8.79 1.78
N ASN A 19 4.88 9.85 1.04
CA ASN A 19 5.06 11.24 1.45
C ASN A 19 3.97 11.70 2.43
N ASN A 20 2.82 11.02 2.45
CA ASN A 20 1.67 11.38 3.27
C ASN A 20 0.81 10.16 3.59
N GLU A 21 -0.18 10.34 4.47
CA GLU A 21 -1.09 9.27 4.86
C GLU A 21 -1.96 8.77 3.71
N ASN A 22 -2.37 9.65 2.78
CA ASN A 22 -3.17 9.25 1.62
C ASN A 22 -2.41 8.24 0.76
N GLU A 23 -1.13 8.48 0.46
CA GLU A 23 -0.29 7.54 -0.27
C GLU A 23 -0.15 6.20 0.45
N LYS A 24 0.02 6.20 1.78
CA LYS A 24 0.04 4.97 2.59
C LYS A 24 -1.26 4.19 2.44
N GLN A 25 -2.40 4.86 2.54
CA GLN A 25 -3.72 4.26 2.37
C GLN A 25 -3.94 3.70 0.96
N LEU A 26 -3.44 4.38 -0.08
CA LEU A 26 -3.51 3.87 -1.45
C LEU A 26 -2.71 2.57 -1.62
N ILE A 27 -1.50 2.51 -1.04
CA ILE A 27 -0.65 1.33 -1.08
C ILE A 27 -1.34 0.14 -0.37
N MET A 28 -1.95 0.38 0.79
CA MET A 28 -2.71 -0.64 1.54
C MET A 28 -3.98 -1.10 0.80
N ALA A 29 -4.72 -0.17 0.21
CA ALA A 29 -5.93 -0.49 -0.53
C ALA A 29 -5.63 -1.36 -1.75
N LYS A 30 -4.52 -1.09 -2.46
CA LYS A 30 -4.08 -1.90 -3.62
C LYS A 30 -3.76 -3.34 -3.22
N ILE A 31 -3.04 -3.53 -2.11
CA ILE A 31 -2.61 -4.89 -1.72
C ILE A 31 -3.72 -5.73 -1.08
N THR A 32 -4.69 -5.07 -0.43
CA THR A 32 -5.86 -5.73 0.18
C THR A 32 -7.02 -5.92 -0.81
N GLY A 33 -6.92 -5.37 -2.02
CA GLY A 33 -8.00 -5.41 -3.01
C GLY A 33 -9.14 -4.41 -2.75
N ASN A 34 -8.99 -3.52 -1.76
CA ASN A 34 -9.96 -2.48 -1.41
C ASN A 34 -9.77 -1.16 -2.19
N PHE A 35 -8.97 -1.16 -3.25
CA PHE A 35 -8.76 0.02 -4.09
C PHE A 35 -10.00 0.32 -4.92
N LYS A 36 -10.61 1.50 -4.71
CA LYS A 36 -11.86 1.93 -5.36
C LYS A 36 -11.64 3.19 -6.18
N ARG A 37 -12.50 3.40 -7.18
CA ARG A 37 -12.59 4.68 -7.91
C ARG A 37 -12.84 5.80 -6.90
N GLY A 38 -11.94 6.77 -6.86
CA GLY A 38 -12.02 7.91 -5.94
C GLY A 38 -10.99 7.89 -4.81
N ASN A 39 -10.32 6.77 -4.55
CA ASN A 39 -9.23 6.76 -3.56
C ASN A 39 -8.07 7.67 -3.98
N GLU A 40 -7.86 7.84 -5.28
CA GLU A 40 -6.77 8.63 -5.88
C GLU A 40 -7.13 10.10 -6.14
N ARG A 41 -8.30 10.55 -5.67
CA ARG A 41 -8.76 11.94 -5.76
C ARG A 41 -8.51 12.72 -4.48
#